data_AF-A0A4W3H4T6-F1
#
_entry.id   AF-A0A4W3H4T6-F1
#
_cell.length_a   1.000
_cell.length_b   1.000
_cell.length_c   1.000
_cell.angle_alpha   90.00
_cell.angle_beta   90.00
_cell.angle_gamma   90.00
#
_symmetry.space_group_name_H-M   'P 1'
#
loop_
_entity.id
_entity.type
_entity.pdbx_description
1 polymer ?
#
loop_
_entity_poly.entity_id
_entity_poly.type
_entity_poly.pdbx_seq_one_letter_code
_entity_poly.pdbx_strand_id
1 'polypeptide(L)'
;MASAPRPRPRPLAPLLVALTAAAAAAYFAEERWAPESPLLRPRVMVALIARNSAHSLPLSLGALERLRYPPASLGLWVATDHNVDNTTAVLREWLVNVQKLYHSVEWRPMDEPR
;
A
#
# COMPACT_ATOMS: atom_id res chain seq x y z
N MET A 1 69.97 -34.45 -9.10
CA MET A 1 69.04 -33.32 -9.35
C MET A 1 67.66 -33.72 -8.84
N ALA A 2 67.11 -32.95 -7.90
CA ALA A 2 65.97 -33.33 -7.06
C ALA A 2 64.65 -33.45 -7.85
N SER A 3 63.93 -34.55 -7.64
CA SER A 3 62.56 -34.74 -8.14
C SER A 3 61.60 -33.93 -7.28
N ALA A 4 60.90 -32.95 -7.87
CA ALA A 4 59.92 -32.12 -7.18
C ALA A 4 58.66 -32.93 -6.82
N PRO A 5 58.07 -32.77 -5.63
CA PRO A 5 56.87 -33.50 -5.24
C PRO A 5 55.64 -33.00 -6.04
N ARG A 6 54.90 -33.92 -6.65
CA ARG A 6 53.63 -33.61 -7.32
C ARG A 6 52.59 -33.12 -6.28
N PRO A 7 51.86 -32.03 -6.54
CA PRO A 7 50.85 -31.54 -5.61
C PRO A 7 49.69 -32.54 -5.52
N ARG A 8 49.31 -32.88 -4.28
CA ARG A 8 48.13 -33.74 -4.02
C ARG A 8 46.86 -32.97 -4.38
N PRO A 9 45.84 -33.62 -5.00
CA PRO A 9 44.58 -32.95 -5.31
C PRO A 9 43.88 -32.54 -4.01
N ARG A 10 43.55 -31.25 -3.89
CA ARG A 10 42.80 -30.72 -2.74
C ARG A 10 41.36 -31.26 -2.79
N PRO A 11 40.80 -31.77 -1.68
CA PRO A 11 39.42 -32.25 -1.68
C PRO A 11 38.47 -31.07 -1.91
N LEU A 12 37.75 -31.08 -3.04
CA LEU A 12 36.77 -30.06 -3.43
C LEU A 12 35.41 -30.22 -2.72
N ALA A 13 35.18 -31.38 -2.10
CA ALA A 13 33.94 -31.72 -1.40
C ALA A 13 33.55 -30.72 -0.27
N PRO A 14 34.43 -30.32 0.67
CA PRO A 14 34.06 -29.37 1.71
C PRO A 14 33.73 -27.98 1.15
N LEU A 15 34.36 -27.56 0.05
CA LEU A 15 34.06 -26.31 -0.62
C LEU A 15 32.66 -26.35 -1.24
N LEU A 16 32.31 -27.47 -1.88
CA LEU A 16 31.00 -27.67 -2.48
C LEU A 16 29.88 -27.66 -1.43
N VAL A 17 30.11 -28.31 -0.28
CA VAL A 17 29.16 -28.33 0.85
C VAL A 17 29.01 -26.94 1.49
N ALA A 18 30.11 -26.19 1.63
CA ALA A 18 30.04 -24.82 2.13
C ALA A 18 29.27 -23.89 1.18
N LEU A 19 29.42 -24.06 -0.14
CA LEU A 19 28.70 -23.31 -1.16
C LEU A 19 27.19 -23.59 -1.14
N THR A 20 26.78 -24.85 -0.98
CA THR A 20 25.34 -25.19 -0.91
C THR A 20 24.69 -24.70 0.38
N ALA A 21 25.39 -24.78 1.51
CA ALA A 21 24.90 -24.24 2.78
C ALA A 21 24.78 -22.71 2.77
N ALA A 22 25.74 -22.01 2.17
CA ALA A 22 25.68 -20.55 1.99
C ALA A 22 24.53 -20.12 1.07
N ALA A 23 24.29 -20.86 -0.02
CA ALA A 23 23.14 -20.62 -0.90
C ALA A 23 21.80 -20.85 -0.20
N ALA A 24 21.71 -21.87 0.68
CA ALA A 24 20.51 -22.13 1.48
C ALA A 24 20.29 -21.06 2.57
N ALA A 25 21.35 -20.52 3.16
CA ALA A 25 21.27 -19.44 4.16
C ALA A 25 20.96 -18.06 3.53
N ALA A 26 21.32 -17.87 2.25
CA ALA A 26 20.94 -16.70 1.45
C ALA A 26 19.55 -16.83 0.81
N TYR A 27 18.86 -17.96 1.01
CA TYR A 27 17.53 -18.20 0.48
C TYR A 27 16.49 -17.46 1.34
N PHE A 28 15.90 -16.40 0.80
CA PHE A 28 14.86 -15.65 1.50
C PHE A 28 13.58 -16.49 1.54
N ALA A 29 13.04 -16.75 2.73
CA ALA A 29 11.76 -17.45 2.87
C ALA A 29 10.59 -16.70 2.17
N GLU A 30 10.70 -15.38 2.01
CA GLU A 30 9.78 -14.53 1.23
C GLU A 30 9.77 -14.85 -0.28
N GLU A 31 10.78 -15.53 -0.79
CA GLU A 31 10.88 -15.92 -2.20
C GLU A 31 10.08 -17.20 -2.52
N ARG A 32 9.38 -17.75 -1.52
CA ARG A 32 8.34 -18.75 -1.75
C ARG A 32 7.21 -18.08 -2.51
N TRP A 33 7.12 -18.38 -3.81
CA TRP A 33 5.96 -18.07 -4.64
C TRP A 33 4.67 -18.50 -3.92
N ALA A 34 3.98 -17.53 -3.33
CA ALA A 34 2.62 -17.71 -2.85
C ALA A 34 1.71 -17.56 -4.08
N PRO A 35 0.79 -18.52 -4.34
CA PRO A 35 -0.20 -18.30 -5.37
C PRO A 35 -0.95 -17.00 -5.06
N GLU A 36 -1.25 -16.22 -6.11
CA GLU A 36 -2.03 -15.00 -5.95
C GLU A 36 -3.34 -15.33 -5.22
N SER A 37 -3.70 -14.47 -4.26
CA SER A 37 -4.97 -14.64 -3.54
C SER A 37 -6.12 -14.60 -4.56
N PRO A 38 -7.18 -15.41 -4.37
CA PRO A 38 -8.34 -15.35 -5.27
C PRO A 38 -8.89 -13.92 -5.32
N LEU A 39 -9.49 -13.55 -6.45
CA LEU A 39 -10.12 -12.23 -6.63
C LEU A 39 -11.33 -12.09 -5.69
N LEU A 40 -11.06 -11.58 -4.49
CA LEU A 40 -12.06 -11.18 -3.53
C LEU A 40 -12.48 -9.74 -3.81
N ARG A 41 -13.68 -9.36 -3.37
CA ARG A 41 -14.10 -7.96 -3.24
C ARG A 41 -13.96 -7.52 -1.79
N PRO A 42 -12.75 -7.17 -1.33
CA PRO A 42 -12.55 -6.75 0.05
C PRO A 42 -13.31 -5.45 0.35
N ARG A 43 -13.63 -5.22 1.62
CA ARG A 43 -14.05 -3.90 2.06
C ARG A 43 -12.81 -3.01 2.13
N VAL A 44 -12.86 -1.86 1.47
CA VAL A 44 -11.72 -0.93 1.37
C VAL A 44 -12.11 0.37 2.04
N MET A 45 -11.22 0.94 2.83
CA MET A 45 -11.38 2.28 3.41
C MET A 45 -10.53 3.27 2.60
N VAL A 46 -11.13 4.37 2.15
CA VAL A 46 -10.42 5.48 1.50
C VAL A 46 -10.34 6.64 2.47
N ALA A 47 -9.11 7.01 2.84
CA ALA A 47 -8.84 8.18 3.66
C ALA A 47 -8.62 9.41 2.77
N LEU A 48 -9.47 10.44 2.89
CA LEU A 48 -9.28 11.75 2.28
C LEU A 48 -8.88 12.76 3.35
N ILE A 49 -7.73 13.37 3.18
CA ILE A 49 -7.27 14.48 4.01
C ILE A 49 -7.15 15.70 3.10
N ALA A 50 -7.84 16.79 3.43
CA ALA A 50 -7.86 17.98 2.59
C ALA A 50 -7.61 19.25 3.40
N ARG A 51 -6.64 20.04 2.92
CA ARG A 51 -6.34 21.38 3.42
C ARG A 51 -6.18 22.36 2.26
N ASN A 52 -6.88 23.49 2.27
CA ASN A 52 -6.82 24.55 1.26
C ASN A 52 -6.85 24.03 -0.20
N SER A 53 -7.69 23.03 -0.45
CA SER A 53 -7.77 22.24 -1.68
C SER A 53 -9.11 22.38 -2.39
N ALA A 54 -9.88 23.45 -2.14
CA ALA A 54 -11.21 23.63 -2.72
C ALA A 54 -11.21 23.57 -4.26
N HIS A 55 -10.13 24.07 -4.88
CA HIS A 55 -9.98 24.14 -6.33
C HIS A 55 -9.68 22.79 -7.00
N SER A 56 -9.05 21.85 -6.29
CA SER A 56 -8.65 20.54 -6.82
C SER A 56 -9.59 19.42 -6.39
N LEU A 57 -10.33 19.61 -5.30
CA LEU A 57 -11.29 18.64 -4.77
C LEU A 57 -12.30 18.12 -5.82
N PRO A 58 -12.94 18.95 -6.65
CA PRO A 58 -13.89 18.45 -7.65
C PRO A 58 -13.30 17.41 -8.60
N LEU A 59 -12.01 17.55 -8.95
CA LEU A 59 -11.31 16.59 -9.79
C LEU A 59 -11.12 15.25 -9.05
N SER A 60 -10.63 15.31 -7.81
CA SER A 60 -10.38 14.13 -6.98
C SER A 60 -11.67 13.38 -6.62
N LEU A 61 -12.72 14.10 -6.25
CA LEU A 61 -14.03 13.53 -5.93
C LEU A 61 -14.69 12.91 -7.17
N GLY A 62 -14.61 13.58 -8.32
CA GLY A 62 -15.07 13.00 -9.58
C GLY A 62 -14.28 11.76 -9.99
N ALA A 63 -12.99 11.66 -9.66
CA ALA A 63 -12.21 10.45 -9.91
C ALA A 63 -12.65 9.30 -9.00
N LEU A 64 -12.94 9.59 -7.72
CA LEU A 64 -13.45 8.63 -6.74
C LEU A 64 -14.81 8.06 -7.16
N GLU A 65 -15.71 8.90 -7.66
CA GLU A 65 -17.03 8.49 -8.16
C GLU A 65 -16.97 7.61 -9.42
N ARG A 66 -15.93 7.78 -10.24
CA ARG A 66 -15.72 7.00 -11.47
C ARG A 66 -15.00 5.67 -11.25
N LEU A 67 -14.66 5.32 -10.01
CA LEU A 67 -14.07 4.03 -9.71
C LEU A 67 -15.01 2.90 -10.16
N ARG A 68 -14.45 1.89 -10.84
CA ARG A 68 -15.20 0.66 -11.18
C ARG A 68 -15.46 -0.22 -9.96
N TYR A 69 -14.89 0.14 -8.81
CA TYR A 69 -15.07 -0.58 -7.56
C TYR A 69 -16.44 -0.25 -6.94
N PRO A 70 -17.20 -1.25 -6.45
CA PRO A 70 -18.55 -1.01 -5.93
C PRO A 70 -18.52 -0.06 -4.72
N PRO A 71 -19.28 1.06 -4.75
CA PRO A 71 -19.34 2.02 -3.63
C PRO A 71 -19.79 1.38 -2.31
N ALA A 72 -20.70 0.40 -2.37
CA ALA A 72 -21.17 -0.34 -1.21
C ALA A 72 -20.10 -1.16 -0.46
N SER A 73 -18.92 -1.33 -1.05
CA SER A 73 -17.74 -1.97 -0.43
C SER A 73 -16.68 -0.96 0.03
N LEU A 74 -16.87 0.33 -0.27
CA LEU A 74 -15.96 1.41 0.08
C LEU A 74 -16.44 2.14 1.32
N GLY A 75 -15.58 2.23 2.33
CA GLY A 75 -15.71 3.19 3.42
C GLY A 75 -14.95 4.48 3.07
N LEU A 76 -15.47 5.61 3.51
CA LEU A 76 -14.80 6.90 3.44
C LEU A 76 -14.45 7.38 4.84
N TRP A 77 -13.21 7.81 5.02
CA TRP A 77 -12.78 8.55 6.19
C TRP A 77 -12.25 9.89 5.72
N VAL A 78 -12.91 10.98 6.08
CA VAL A 78 -12.60 12.31 5.56
C VAL A 78 -12.27 13.26 6.69
N ALA A 79 -11.07 13.83 6.63
CA ALA A 79 -10.58 14.80 7.61
C ALA A 79 -10.14 16.09 6.93
N THR A 80 -10.40 17.22 7.60
CA THR A 80 -9.98 18.54 7.12
C THR A 80 -9.45 19.35 8.29
N ASP A 81 -8.40 20.14 8.05
CA ASP A 81 -7.82 20.99 9.08
C ASP A 81 -7.45 22.39 8.54
N HIS A 82 -7.62 23.42 9.38
CA HIS A 82 -7.08 24.76 9.15
C HIS A 82 -7.27 25.29 7.72
N ASN A 83 -8.49 25.19 7.22
CA ASN A 83 -8.88 25.71 5.91
C ASN A 83 -9.18 27.20 6.00
N VAL A 84 -8.57 27.98 5.11
CA VAL A 84 -8.90 29.39 4.86
C VAL A 84 -9.83 29.51 3.65
N ASP A 85 -9.84 28.50 2.78
CA ASP A 85 -10.70 28.42 1.59
C ASP A 85 -11.99 27.60 1.85
N ASN A 86 -12.75 27.33 0.77
CA ASN A 86 -14.03 26.64 0.84
C ASN A 86 -13.94 25.10 0.92
N THR A 87 -12.77 24.53 1.27
CA THR A 87 -12.53 23.07 1.28
C THR A 87 -13.55 22.34 2.14
N THR A 88 -13.81 22.83 3.36
CA THR A 88 -14.74 22.20 4.31
C THR A 88 -16.17 22.16 3.75
N ALA A 89 -16.62 23.22 3.05
CA ALA A 89 -17.97 23.27 2.50
C ALA A 89 -18.14 22.32 1.31
N VAL A 90 -17.17 22.32 0.39
CA VAL A 90 -17.19 21.42 -0.79
C VAL A 90 -17.24 19.96 -0.36
N LEU A 91 -16.42 19.57 0.62
CA LEU A 91 -16.44 18.20 1.15
C LEU A 91 -17.76 17.87 1.85
N ARG A 92 -18.29 18.78 2.67
CA ARG A 92 -19.56 18.58 3.36
C ARG A 92 -20.71 18.37 2.37
N GLU A 93 -20.82 19.24 1.37
CA GLU A 93 -21.85 19.15 0.33
C GLU A 93 -21.77 17.81 -0.40
N TRP A 94 -20.57 17.44 -0.84
CA TRP A 94 -20.35 16.17 -1.52
C TRP A 94 -20.71 14.97 -0.64
N LEU A 95 -20.24 14.94 0.61
CA LEU A 95 -20.50 13.85 1.55
C LEU A 95 -22.01 13.64 1.80
N VAL A 96 -22.77 14.72 1.96
CA VAL A 96 -24.24 14.64 2.14
C VAL A 96 -24.92 13.99 0.94
N ASN A 97 -24.43 14.26 -0.28
CA ASN A 97 -24.99 13.69 -1.50
C ASN A 97 -24.66 12.20 -1.67
N VAL A 98 -23.44 11.78 -1.30
CA VAL A 98 -22.94 10.44 -1.60
C VAL A 98 -22.99 9.46 -0.43
N GLN A 99 -23.20 9.92 0.82
CA GLN A 99 -23.08 9.10 2.03
C GLN A 99 -23.88 7.79 2.01
N LYS A 100 -25.02 7.75 1.31
CA LYS A 100 -25.88 6.56 1.24
C LYS A 100 -25.36 5.49 0.27
N LEU A 101 -24.43 5.85 -0.62
CA LEU A 101 -23.85 4.95 -1.61
C LEU A 101 -22.68 4.15 -1.04
N TYR A 102 -21.96 4.76 -0.10
CA TYR A 102 -20.77 4.19 0.52
C TYR A 102 -21.14 3.30 1.70
N HIS A 103 -20.28 2.31 1.97
CA HIS A 103 -20.43 1.39 3.09
C HIS A 103 -20.47 2.11 4.45
N SER A 104 -19.57 3.07 4.63
CA SER A 104 -19.43 3.85 5.85
C SER A 104 -18.83 5.21 5.49
N VAL A 105 -19.21 6.26 6.23
CA VAL A 105 -18.65 7.59 6.07
C VAL A 105 -18.32 8.16 7.45
N GLU A 106 -17.06 8.48 7.67
CA GLU A 106 -16.59 9.19 8.85
C GLU A 106 -16.14 10.60 8.46
N TRP A 107 -16.70 11.61 9.14
CA TRP A 107 -16.39 13.01 8.92
C TRP A 107 -15.68 13.61 10.14
N ARG A 108 -14.48 14.17 9.94
CA ARG A 108 -13.61 14.75 10.97
C ARG A 108 -13.20 16.19 10.59
N PRO A 109 -14.11 17.17 10.77
CA PRO A 109 -13.76 18.57 10.58
C PRO A 109 -12.94 19.06 11.78
N MET A 110 -11.83 19.75 11.53
CA MET A 110 -11.10 20.51 12.53
C MET A 110 -11.05 21.98 12.08
N ASP A 111 -12.11 22.71 12.42
CA ASP A 111 -12.24 24.13 12.10
C ASP A 111 -11.54 25.03 13.14
N GLU A 112 -11.30 24.53 14.36
CA GLU A 112 -10.60 25.27 15.44
C GLU A 112 -9.38 24.48 15.96
N PRO A 113 -8.21 25.14 16.17
CA PRO A 113 -7.06 24.53 16.80
C PRO A 113 -7.37 24.17 18.26
N ARG A 114 -7.00 22.96 18.67
CA ARG A 114 -6.96 22.54 20.08
C ARG A 114 -5.68 23.00 20.76
#